data_AF-A0A3B0YSB4-F1
#
_entry.id   AF-A0A3B0YSB4-F1
#
_cell.length_a   1.000
_cell.length_b   1.000
_cell.length_c   1.000
_cell.angle_alpha   90.00
_cell.angle_beta   90.00
_cell.angle_gamma   90.00
#
_symmetry.space_group_name_H-M   'P 1'
#
loop_
_entity.id
_entity.type
_entity.pdbx_description
1 polymer ?
#
loop_
_entity_poly.entity_id
_entity_poly.type
_entity_poly.pdbx_seq_one_letter_code
_entity_poly.pdbx_strand_id
1 'polypeptide(L)'
;SNDQLAVVWVGRDDNTSSGLTGASGALRLWTDVMKKLPLNSVSLEPPAGVEMHWIDPQKGALSDKNCQGAVELPFIHGSAPIEKSECKSGGLLHQIKQWFN
;
A
#
# COMPACT_ATOMS: atom_id res chain seq x y z
N SER A 1 -2.97 7.76 -23.12
CA SER A 1 -2.79 6.31 -23.34
C SER A 1 -3.00 5.62 -21.99
N ASN A 2 -3.85 4.59 -21.91
CA ASN A 2 -4.08 3.75 -20.72
C ASN A 2 -2.85 2.82 -20.62
N ASP A 3 -1.92 3.12 -19.72
CA ASP A 3 -0.46 3.09 -19.91
C ASP A 3 0.23 1.71 -19.74
N GLN A 4 -0.29 0.74 -20.48
CA GLN A 4 0.28 -0.58 -20.78
C GLN A 4 0.15 -1.65 -19.68
N LEU A 5 -0.36 -2.81 -20.11
CA LEU A 5 -0.42 -4.05 -19.35
C LEU A 5 0.47 -5.07 -20.05
N ALA A 6 1.37 -5.70 -19.30
CA ALA A 6 2.20 -6.80 -19.79
C ALA A 6 2.08 -8.01 -18.87
N VAL A 7 2.13 -9.20 -19.46
CA VAL A 7 2.17 -10.48 -18.74
C VAL A 7 3.42 -11.22 -19.17
N VAL A 8 4.19 -11.72 -18.20
CA VAL A 8 5.38 -12.53 -18.45
C VAL A 8 5.28 -13.81 -17.65
N TRP A 9 5.49 -14.93 -18.32
CA TRP A 9 5.58 -16.25 -17.72
C TRP A 9 6.95 -16.86 -18.05
N VAL A 10 7.53 -17.58 -17.09
CA VAL A 10 8.82 -18.27 -17.24
C VAL A 10 8.70 -19.66 -16.66
N GLY A 11 9.02 -20.67 -17.46
CA GLY A 11 9.06 -22.07 -17.07
C GLY A 11 9.81 -22.89 -18.11
N ARG A 12 9.96 -24.18 -17.84
CA ARG A 12 10.51 -25.14 -18.79
C ARG A 12 9.38 -25.84 -19.53
N ASP A 13 9.57 -26.09 -20.82
CA ASP A 13 8.57 -26.78 -21.65
C ASP A 13 8.32 -28.23 -21.20
N ASP A 14 9.31 -28.85 -20.56
CA ASP A 14 9.22 -30.21 -20.01
C ASP A 14 8.55 -30.28 -18.63
N ASN A 15 7.98 -29.17 -18.14
CA ASN A 15 7.34 -29.02 -16.82
C ASN A 15 8.22 -29.39 -15.63
N THR A 16 9.53 -29.53 -15.80
CA THR A 16 10.45 -29.73 -14.69
C THR A 16 10.76 -28.40 -14.01
N SER A 17 11.30 -28.46 -12.79
CA SER A 17 11.62 -27.26 -12.01
C SER A 17 12.58 -26.33 -12.75
N SER A 18 12.21 -25.06 -12.89
CA SER A 18 13.09 -24.00 -13.38
C SER A 18 14.04 -23.46 -12.31
N GLY A 19 13.82 -23.79 -11.03
CA GLY A 19 14.52 -23.19 -9.90
C GLY A 19 14.19 -21.72 -9.64
N LEU A 20 13.24 -21.14 -10.39
CA LEU A 20 12.82 -19.75 -10.29
C LEU A 20 11.40 -19.65 -9.71
N THR A 21 11.10 -18.55 -9.02
CA THR A 21 9.79 -18.26 -8.41
C THR A 21 9.42 -16.81 -8.68
N GLY A 22 8.22 -16.54 -9.22
CA GLY A 22 7.66 -15.19 -9.40
C GLY A 22 8.68 -14.08 -9.67
N ALA A 23 9.05 -13.37 -8.59
CA ALA A 23 9.97 -12.23 -8.60
C ALA A 23 11.43 -12.54 -9.01
N SER A 24 11.92 -13.77 -8.81
CA SER A 24 13.28 -14.17 -9.19
C SER A 24 13.43 -14.50 -10.69
N GLY A 25 12.32 -14.76 -11.39
CA GLY A 25 12.28 -15.03 -12.83
C GLY A 25 11.45 -14.01 -13.59
N ALA A 26 10.13 -14.23 -13.69
CA ALA A 26 9.23 -13.47 -14.54
C ALA A 26 9.23 -11.95 -14.28
N LEU A 27 9.27 -11.50 -13.01
CA LEU A 27 9.24 -10.07 -12.69
C LEU A 27 10.49 -9.33 -13.20
N ARG A 28 11.65 -10.00 -13.26
CA ARG A 28 12.89 -9.39 -13.78
C ARG A 28 12.73 -9.04 -15.27
N LEU A 29 12.25 -10.00 -16.05
CA LEU A 29 11.98 -9.80 -17.47
C LEU A 29 10.87 -8.78 -17.71
N TRP A 30 9.78 -8.84 -16.94
CA TRP A 30 8.70 -7.84 -17.00
C TRP A 30 9.24 -6.43 -16.73
N THR A 31 10.12 -6.28 -15.73
CA THR A 31 10.76 -5.00 -15.39
C THR A 31 11.61 -4.46 -16.54
N ASP A 32 12.39 -5.33 -17.19
CA ASP A 32 13.24 -4.94 -18.32
C ASP A 32 12.42 -4.52 -19.55
N VAL A 33 11.25 -5.14 -19.76
CA VAL A 33 10.28 -4.74 -20.80
C VAL A 33 9.69 -3.37 -20.45
N MET A 34 9.11 -3.22 -19.26
CA MET A 34 8.39 -2.01 -18.87
C MET A 34 9.30 -0.77 -18.82
N LYS A 35 10.56 -0.93 -18.44
CA LYS A 35 11.56 0.16 -18.47
C LYS A 35 11.85 0.72 -19.87
N LYS A 36 11.58 -0.06 -20.93
CA LYS A 36 11.84 0.35 -22.32
C LYS A 36 10.60 0.93 -23.01
N LEU A 37 9.43 0.80 -22.40
CA LEU A 37 8.19 1.31 -22.96
C LEU A 37 8.05 2.82 -22.67
N PRO A 38 7.47 3.60 -23.59
CA PRO A 38 7.16 5.02 -23.36
C PRO A 38 5.92 5.14 -22.47
N LEU A 39 6.08 4.85 -21.18
CA LEU A 39 5.01 4.90 -20.18
C LEU A 39 4.73 6.35 -19.75
N ASN A 40 3.46 6.65 -19.49
CA ASN A 40 3.06 7.93 -18.90
C ASN A 40 2.70 7.69 -17.44
N SER A 41 2.89 8.66 -16.56
CA SER A 41 2.45 8.51 -15.16
C SER A 41 0.92 8.36 -15.10
N VAL A 42 0.44 7.33 -14.40
CA VAL A 42 -0.98 7.19 -14.06
C VAL A 42 -1.31 8.10 -12.89
N SER A 43 -2.29 8.98 -13.08
CA SER A 43 -3.01 9.60 -11.98
C SER A 43 -4.27 8.76 -11.72
N LEU A 44 -4.32 8.15 -10.54
CA LEU A 44 -5.49 7.39 -10.08
C LEU A 44 -6.32 8.28 -9.16
N GLU A 45 -7.32 8.95 -9.73
CA GLU A 45 -8.34 9.59 -8.92
C GLU A 45 -9.20 8.49 -8.26
N PRO A 46 -9.46 8.56 -6.93
CA PRO A 46 -10.33 7.61 -6.28
C PRO A 46 -11.69 7.54 -6.99
N PRO A 47 -12.16 6.33 -7.35
CA PRO A 47 -13.46 6.20 -8.00
C PRO A 47 -14.58 6.59 -7.02
N ALA A 48 -15.73 6.97 -7.57
CA ALA A 48 -16.92 7.22 -6.76
C ALA A 48 -17.22 6.00 -5.89
N GLY A 49 -17.51 6.23 -4.61
CA GLY A 49 -17.74 5.15 -3.65
C GLY A 49 -16.55 4.77 -2.78
N VAL A 50 -15.38 5.39 -2.99
CA VAL A 50 -14.18 5.19 -2.16
C VAL A 50 -13.98 6.36 -1.20
N GLU A 51 -13.78 6.05 0.08
CA GLU A 51 -13.48 7.00 1.15
C GLU A 51 -12.13 6.68 1.81
N MET A 52 -11.38 7.71 2.17
CA MET A 52 -10.10 7.56 2.86
C MET A 52 -10.30 7.68 4.37
N HIS A 53 -9.75 6.74 5.13
CA HIS A 53 -9.79 6.76 6.59
C HIS A 53 -8.40 6.56 7.19
N TRP A 54 -8.14 7.23 8.31
CA TRP A 54 -6.95 6.98 9.13
C TRP A 54 -7.16 5.72 9.97
N ILE A 55 -6.24 4.77 9.85
CA ILE A 55 -6.33 3.44 10.46
C ILE A 55 -5.10 3.19 11.32
N ASP A 56 -5.30 2.62 12.52
CA ASP A 56 -4.25 1.95 13.27
C ASP A 56 -4.03 0.57 12.64
N PRO A 57 -2.92 0.33 11.92
CA PRO A 57 -2.72 -0.91 11.18
C PRO A 57 -2.50 -2.11 12.10
N GLN A 58 -2.14 -1.90 13.37
CA GLN A 58 -1.97 -3.00 14.33
C GLN A 58 -3.30 -3.51 14.85
N LYS A 59 -4.27 -2.60 15.03
CA LYS A 59 -5.61 -2.93 15.56
C LYS A 59 -6.66 -3.12 14.47
N GLY A 60 -6.42 -2.64 13.25
CA GLY A 60 -7.41 -2.62 12.18
C GLY A 60 -8.61 -1.72 12.49
N ALA A 61 -8.40 -0.66 13.28
CA ALA A 61 -9.45 0.21 13.81
C ALA A 61 -9.24 1.66 13.35
N LEU A 62 -10.29 2.48 13.42
CA LEU A 62 -10.22 3.91 13.11
C LEU A 62 -9.20 4.61 14.02
N SER A 63 -8.46 5.54 13.45
CA SER A 63 -7.44 6.36 14.10
C SER A 63 -7.58 7.82 13.65
N ASP A 64 -6.64 8.67 14.04
CA ASP A 64 -6.54 10.06 13.60
C ASP A 64 -5.19 10.29 12.92
N LYS A 65 -5.14 11.25 11.99
CA LYS A 65 -3.93 11.61 11.23
C LYS A 65 -2.72 11.92 12.11
N ASN A 66 -2.95 12.38 13.33
CA ASN A 66 -1.88 12.77 14.25
C ASN A 66 -1.43 11.62 15.18
N CYS A 67 -2.02 10.43 15.06
CA CYS A 67 -1.62 9.28 15.86
C CYS A 67 -0.38 8.63 15.27
N GLN A 68 0.56 8.26 16.12
CA GLN A 68 1.78 7.59 15.70
C GLN A 68 1.45 6.26 15.00
N GLY A 69 1.98 6.07 13.79
CA GLY A 69 1.78 4.85 13.01
C GLY A 69 0.41 4.74 12.33
N ALA A 70 -0.44 5.78 12.40
CA ALA A 70 -1.66 5.82 11.62
C ALA A 70 -1.33 5.87 10.11
N VAL A 71 -2.09 5.11 9.33
CA VAL A 71 -1.99 5.09 7.86
C VAL A 71 -3.33 5.44 7.26
N GLU A 72 -3.32 6.22 6.19
CA GLU A 72 -4.53 6.54 5.43
C GLU A 72 -4.80 5.44 4.40
N LEU A 73 -5.98 4.81 4.46
CA LEU A 73 -6.34 3.70 3.59
C LEU A 73 -7.70 3.93 2.91
N PRO A 74 -7.86 3.50 1.65
CA PRO A 74 -9.13 3.57 0.93
C PRO A 74 -10.07 2.45 1.36
N PHE A 75 -11.34 2.79 1.55
CA PHE A 75 -12.44 1.85 1.82
C PHE A 75 -13.59 2.10 0.86
N ILE A 76 -14.37 1.06 0.56
CA ILE A 76 -15.68 1.23 -0.05
C ILE A 76 -16.57 1.89 1.00
N HIS A 77 -17.45 2.82 0.61
CA HIS A 77 -18.39 3.45 1.54
C HIS A 77 -19.10 2.41 2.41
N GLY A 78 -19.00 2.58 3.73
CA GLY A 78 -19.62 1.69 4.71
C GLY A 78 -18.85 0.40 5.00
N SER A 79 -17.69 0.17 4.37
CA SER A 79 -16.82 -0.98 4.66
C SER A 79 -15.67 -0.65 5.62
N ALA A 80 -15.51 0.60 6.00
CA ALA A 80 -14.51 1.01 6.98
C ALA A 80 -14.81 0.42 8.37
N PRO A 81 -13.79 0.15 9.20
CA PRO A 81 -14.00 -0.25 10.60
C PRO A 81 -14.82 0.79 11.35
N ILE A 82 -15.59 0.35 12.35
CA ILE A 82 -16.36 1.24 13.24
C ILE A 82 -15.71 1.44 14.60
N GLU A 83 -14.85 0.51 15.02
CA GLU A 83 -14.11 0.59 16.27
C GLU A 83 -13.03 1.66 16.18
N LYS A 84 -12.77 2.34 17.30
CA LYS A 84 -11.74 3.38 17.40
C LYS A 84 -10.56 2.88 18.22
N SER A 85 -9.36 3.13 17.72
CA SER A 85 -8.12 2.94 18.45
C SER A 85 -7.85 4.11 19.40
N GLU A 86 -7.23 3.81 20.54
CA GLU A 86 -6.72 4.85 21.42
C GLU A 86 -5.56 5.59 20.75
N CYS A 87 -5.76 6.88 20.51
CA CYS A 87 -4.71 7.75 20.04
C CYS A 87 -3.93 8.31 21.23
N LYS A 88 -2.69 7.85 21.43
CA LYS A 88 -1.71 8.59 22.23
C LYS A 88 -1.16 9.72 21.36
N SER A 89 -2.01 10.69 21.03
CA SER A 89 -1.52 11.96 20.50
C SER A 89 -0.54 12.49 21.54
N GLY A 90 0.71 12.66 21.15
CA GLY A 90 1.74 13.29 21.98
C GLY A 90 1.35 14.74 22.19
N GLY A 91 0.35 14.98 23.02
CA GLY A 91 -0.09 16.31 23.38
C GLY A 91 1.06 17.08 24.02
N LEU A 92 0.95 18.41 24.01
CA LEU A 92 1.91 19.32 24.62
C LEU A 92 2.40 18.85 26.01
N LEU A 93 1.52 18.25 26.81
CA LEU A 93 1.84 17.70 28.12
C LEU A 93 2.82 16.51 28.08
N HIS A 94 2.74 15.63 27.07
CA HIS A 94 3.68 14.52 26.90
C HIS A 94 5.06 15.01 26.43
N GLN A 95 5.08 16.02 25.55
CA GLN A 95 6.32 16.66 25.10
C GLN A 95 7.02 17.44 26.23
N ILE A 96 6.26 18.21 27.01
CA ILE A 96 6.76 18.93 28.19
C ILE A 96 7.33 17.94 29.22
N LYS A 97 6.63 16.81 29.47
CA LYS A 97 7.07 15.82 30.46
C LYS A 97 8.35 15.08 30.06
N GLN A 98 8.63 14.92 28.76
CA GLN A 98 9.92 14.36 28.29
C GLN A 98 11.07 15.37 28.39
N TRP A 99 10.81 16.68 28.35
CA TRP A 99 11.85 17.72 28.43
C TRP A 99 12.35 17.98 29.86
N PHE A 100 11.49 17.75 30.86
CA PHE A 100 11.81 17.96 32.27
C PHE A 100 12.26 16.68 33.01
N ASN A 101 12.57 15.61 32.29
CA ASN A 101 13.01 14.33 32.85
C ASN A 101 14.39 13.94 32.31
#